data_AF-A0A6C1B9L2-F1
#
_entry.id   AF-A0A6C1B9L2-F1
#
_cell.length_a   1.000
_cell.length_b   1.000
_cell.length_c   1.000
_cell.angle_alpha   90.00
_cell.angle_beta   90.00
_cell.angle_gamma   90.00
#
_symmetry.space_group_name_H-M   'P 1'
#
loop_
_entity.id
_entity.type
_entity.pdbx_description
1 polymer ?
#
loop_
_entity_poly.entity_id
_entity_poly.type
_entity_poly.pdbx_seq_one_letter_code
_entity_poly.pdbx_strand_id
1 'polypeptide(L)'
;MAEDAITEDPEARYLNRVERRLRVLETLEKAGLGLYLPPDARQRKAAIDMLARLIARQRELPRLSRDTLAKAASDLEKRLESMQKQLPSDVQYRNRIRSNW
;
A
#
# COMPACT_ATOMS: atom_id res chain seq x y z
N MET A 1 9.59 17.39 23.49
CA MET A 1 10.06 16.06 23.96
C MET A 1 9.41 14.87 23.24
N ALA A 2 8.37 15.03 22.40
CA ALA A 2 7.79 13.91 21.64
C ALA A 2 8.47 13.64 20.28
N GLU A 3 9.17 14.64 19.73
CA GLU A 3 9.77 14.59 18.38
C GLU A 3 11.02 13.70 18.33
N ASP A 4 11.79 13.65 19.43
CA ASP A 4 12.98 12.80 19.57
C ASP A 4 12.66 11.31 19.78
N ALA A 5 11.44 10.96 20.23
CA ALA A 5 11.05 9.55 20.37
C ALA A 5 10.72 8.91 19.02
N ILE A 6 10.20 9.71 18.07
CA ILE A 6 9.87 9.27 16.70
C ILE A 6 11.14 8.97 15.90
N THR A 7 12.26 9.64 16.22
CA THR A 7 13.53 9.42 15.52
C THR A 7 14.20 8.10 15.92
N GLU A 8 13.92 7.54 17.10
CA GLU A 8 14.48 6.25 17.54
C GLU A 8 13.61 5.04 17.19
N ASP A 9 12.27 5.16 17.19
CA ASP A 9 11.37 4.03 16.91
C ASP A 9 11.37 3.62 15.41
N PRO A 10 11.86 2.41 15.07
CA PRO A 10 11.83 1.89 13.70
C PRO A 10 10.42 1.76 13.12
N GLU A 11 9.41 1.45 13.95
CA GLU A 11 8.03 1.29 13.49
C GLU A 11 7.42 2.64 13.11
N ALA A 12 7.54 3.65 13.97
CA ALA A 12 7.11 5.01 13.67
C ALA A 12 7.77 5.57 12.39
N ARG A 13 9.09 5.39 12.22
CA ARG A 13 9.79 5.81 10.99
C ARG A 13 9.27 5.10 9.75
N TYR A 14 8.93 3.82 9.86
CA TYR A 14 8.33 3.05 8.77
C TYR A 14 6.93 3.55 8.43
N LEU A 15 6.06 3.72 9.43
CA LEU A 15 4.70 4.21 9.23
C LEU A 15 4.68 5.61 8.61
N ASN A 16 5.58 6.51 9.04
CA ASN A 16 5.75 7.82 8.42
C ASN A 16 6.11 7.73 6.92
N ARG A 17 6.89 6.73 6.51
CA ARG A 17 7.18 6.51 5.08
C ARG A 17 5.99 5.93 4.34
N VAL A 18 5.27 5.00 4.94
CA VAL A 18 4.02 4.45 4.38
C VAL A 18 3.04 5.60 4.14
N GLU A 19 2.85 6.47 5.12
CA GLU A 19 1.98 7.65 5.00
C GLU A 19 2.40 8.57 3.85
N ARG A 20 3.70 8.88 3.74
CA ARG A 20 4.22 9.66 2.59
C ARG A 20 3.93 8.99 1.25
N ARG A 21 3.98 7.65 1.17
CA ARG A 21 3.63 6.92 -0.06
C ARG A 21 2.12 6.98 -0.35
N LEU A 22 1.28 6.86 0.68
CA LEU A 22 -0.17 7.03 0.53
C LEU A 22 -0.53 8.42 -0.01
N ARG A 23 0.16 9.48 0.45
CA ARG A 23 -0.03 10.85 -0.08
C ARG A 23 0.40 10.99 -1.55
N VAL A 24 1.41 10.25 -1.99
CA VAL A 24 1.78 10.19 -3.42
C VAL A 24 0.67 9.51 -4.21
N LEU A 25 0.15 8.36 -3.74
CA LEU A 25 -0.98 7.67 -4.38
C LEU A 25 -2.21 8.57 -4.48
N GLU A 26 -2.46 9.38 -3.45
CA GLU A 26 -3.53 10.37 -3.48
C GLU A 26 -3.36 11.43 -4.55
N THR A 27 -2.13 11.91 -4.72
CA THR A 27 -1.82 12.91 -5.73
C THR A 27 -2.01 12.31 -7.13
N LEU A 28 -1.60 11.06 -7.34
CA LEU A 28 -1.82 10.33 -8.59
C LEU A 28 -3.32 10.16 -8.89
N GLU A 29 -4.10 9.73 -7.90
CA GLU A 29 -5.55 9.56 -8.04
C GLU A 29 -6.24 10.89 -8.40
N LYS A 30 -5.86 11.99 -7.75
CA LYS A 30 -6.35 13.34 -8.06
C LYS A 30 -5.97 13.80 -9.47
N ALA A 31 -4.86 13.31 -10.01
CA ALA A 31 -4.44 13.54 -11.39
C ALA A 31 -5.14 12.60 -12.41
N GLY A 32 -6.09 11.77 -11.98
CA GLY A 32 -6.77 10.80 -12.84
C GLY A 32 -5.93 9.56 -13.16
N LEU A 33 -4.86 9.31 -12.40
CA LEU A 33 -3.99 8.16 -12.59
C LEU A 33 -4.36 7.03 -11.61
N GLY A 34 -4.60 5.84 -12.14
CA GLY A 34 -4.80 4.61 -11.39
C GLY A 34 -3.59 3.70 -11.48
N LEU A 35 -3.29 2.96 -10.40
CA LEU A 35 -2.32 1.86 -10.46
C LEU A 35 -3.06 0.55 -10.69
N TYR A 36 -2.53 -0.26 -11.60
CA TYR A 36 -3.07 -1.58 -11.85
C TYR A 36 -2.90 -2.50 -10.64
N LEU A 37 -3.98 -3.15 -10.21
CA LEU A 37 -3.93 -4.29 -9.31
C LEU A 37 -4.23 -5.59 -10.06
N PRO A 38 -3.53 -6.69 -9.73
CA PRO A 38 -3.89 -8.00 -10.23
C PRO A 38 -5.35 -8.36 -9.94
N PRO A 39 -6.05 -8.99 -10.90
CA PRO A 39 -7.43 -9.43 -10.72
C PRO A 39 -7.55 -10.59 -9.72
N ASP A 40 -6.52 -11.43 -9.63
CA ASP A 40 -6.48 -12.56 -8.69
C ASP A 40 -6.19 -12.07 -7.27
N ALA A 41 -7.03 -12.44 -6.31
CA ALA A 41 -6.94 -11.96 -4.93
C ALA A 41 -5.64 -12.37 -4.22
N ARG A 42 -5.10 -13.57 -4.53
CA ARG A 42 -3.85 -14.05 -3.91
C ARG A 42 -2.66 -13.27 -4.45
N GLN A 43 -2.61 -13.06 -5.77
CA GLN A 43 -1.58 -12.24 -6.41
C GLN A 43 -1.66 -10.78 -5.96
N ARG A 44 -2.88 -10.24 -5.82
CA ARG A 44 -3.11 -8.89 -5.30
C ARG A 44 -2.54 -8.74 -3.90
N LYS A 45 -2.93 -9.63 -2.98
CA LYS A 45 -2.42 -9.64 -1.60
C LYS A 45 -0.90 -9.76 -1.55
N ALA A 46 -0.32 -10.70 -2.30
CA ALA A 46 1.12 -10.88 -2.35
C ALA A 46 1.87 -9.65 -2.88
N ALA A 47 1.32 -8.98 -3.91
CA ALA A 47 1.90 -7.75 -4.47
C ALA A 47 1.85 -6.60 -3.47
N ILE A 48 0.75 -6.45 -2.73
CA ILE A 48 0.58 -5.42 -1.70
C ILE A 48 1.49 -5.69 -0.50
N ASP A 49 1.55 -6.93 -0.02
CA ASP A 49 2.46 -7.34 1.06
C ASP A 49 3.93 -7.08 0.67
N MET A 50 4.28 -7.36 -0.59
CA MET A 50 5.61 -7.05 -1.13
C MET A 50 5.85 -5.54 -1.16
N LEU A 51 4.87 -4.74 -1.60
CA LEU A 51 4.98 -3.28 -1.61
C LEU A 51 5.19 -2.73 -0.20
N ALA A 52 4.44 -3.21 0.80
CA ALA A 52 4.61 -2.83 2.19
C ALA A 52 6.06 -3.10 2.68
N ARG A 53 6.60 -4.29 2.37
CA ARG A 53 8.00 -4.64 2.70
C ARG A 53 9.02 -3.76 1.99
N LEU A 54 8.79 -3.39 0.73
CA LEU A 54 9.70 -2.55 -0.05
C LEU A 54 9.76 -1.09 0.44
N ILE A 55 8.75 -0.63 1.17
CA ILE A 55 8.76 0.71 1.80
C ILE A 55 9.66 0.74 3.04
N ALA A 56 9.87 -0.40 3.70
CA ALA A 56 10.79 -0.52 4.82
C ALA A 56 12.26 -0.47 4.35
N ARG A 57 13.13 0.16 5.14
CA ARG A 57 14.58 0.02 4.92
C ARG A 57 15.00 -1.38 5.32
N GLN A 58 15.95 -1.98 4.61
CA GLN A 58 16.46 -3.33 4.91
C GLN A 58 16.90 -3.50 6.38
N ARG A 59 17.52 -2.47 6.97
CA ARG A 59 17.97 -2.50 8.38
C ARG A 59 16.83 -2.47 9.40
N GLU A 60 15.66 -2.00 9.00
CA GLU A 60 14.49 -1.85 9.88
C GLU A 60 13.54 -3.04 9.77
N LEU A 61 13.51 -3.73 8.63
CA LEU A 61 12.66 -4.90 8.37
C LEU A 61 12.64 -5.95 9.50
N PRO A 62 13.79 -6.36 10.10
CA PRO A 62 13.80 -7.32 11.21
C PRO A 62 13.18 -6.79 12.51
N ARG A 63 13.02 -5.47 12.63
CA ARG A 63 12.49 -4.78 13.81
C ARG A 63 11.01 -4.40 13.68
N LEU A 64 10.40 -4.65 12.52
CA LEU A 64 8.98 -4.39 12.30
C LEU A 64 8.15 -5.60 12.75
N SER A 65 7.14 -5.35 13.57
CA SER A 65 6.14 -6.35 13.91
C SER A 65 5.32 -6.76 12.68
N ARG A 66 4.76 -7.97 12.74
CA ARG A 66 3.84 -8.47 11.71
C ARG A 66 2.60 -7.59 11.59
N ASP A 67 2.11 -7.07 12.72
CA ASP A 67 0.93 -6.22 12.77
C ASP A 67 1.19 -4.86 12.10
N THR A 68 2.37 -4.28 12.30
CA THR A 68 2.76 -3.04 11.62
C THR A 68 2.87 -3.21 10.10
N LEU A 69 3.40 -4.33 9.64
CA LEU A 69 3.42 -4.66 8.21
C LEU A 69 2.00 -4.92 7.66
N ALA A 70 1.16 -5.64 8.39
CA ALA A 70 -0.21 -5.95 8.00
C ALA A 70 -1.08 -4.68 7.94
N LYS A 71 -0.91 -3.77 8.89
CA LYS A 71 -1.56 -2.46 8.89
C LYS A 71 -1.18 -1.66 7.64
N ALA A 72 0.12 -1.55 7.35
CA ALA A 72 0.60 -0.85 6.17
C ALA A 72 0.07 -1.48 4.87
N ALA A 73 0.03 -2.81 4.78
CA ALA A 73 -0.55 -3.52 3.64
C ALA A 73 -2.06 -3.21 3.49
N SER A 74 -2.83 -3.21 4.59
CA SER A 74 -4.26 -2.86 4.55
C SER A 74 -4.52 -1.42 4.12
N ASP A 75 -3.72 -0.46 4.60
CA ASP A 75 -3.85 0.94 4.21
C ASP A 75 -3.50 1.16 2.73
N LEU A 76 -2.46 0.47 2.25
CA LEU A 76 -2.10 0.46 0.82
C LEU A 76 -3.18 -0.20 -0.04
N GLU A 77 -3.73 -1.33 0.40
CA GLU A 77 -4.80 -2.04 -0.29
C GLU A 77 -6.01 -1.13 -0.50
N LYS A 78 -6.54 -0.55 0.58
CA LYS A 78 -7.69 0.37 0.50
C LYS A 78 -7.46 1.50 -0.49
N ARG A 79 -6.25 2.07 -0.50
CA ARG A 79 -5.94 3.17 -1.41
C ARG A 79 -5.81 2.71 -2.86
N LEU A 80 -5.12 1.59 -3.11
CA LEU A 80 -4.98 1.06 -4.46
C LEU A 80 -6.32 0.58 -5.01
N GLU A 81 -7.22 0.07 -4.16
CA GLU A 81 -8.58 -0.28 -4.54
C GLU A 81 -9.43 0.93 -4.93
N SER A 82 -9.32 2.06 -4.21
CA SER A 82 -10.03 3.30 -4.59
C SER A 82 -9.62 3.79 -5.98
N MET A 83 -8.33 3.65 -6.29
CA MET A 83 -7.74 4.04 -7.58
C MET A 83 -8.18 3.18 -8.76
N GLN A 84 -8.75 1.97 -8.55
CA GLN A 84 -9.18 1.10 -9.66
C GLN A 84 -10.26 1.75 -10.54
N LYS A 85 -11.02 2.70 -9.98
CA LYS A 85 -12.04 3.47 -10.71
C LYS A 85 -11.46 4.40 -11.78
N GLN A 86 -10.17 4.73 -11.69
CA GLN A 86 -9.47 5.57 -12.66
C GLN A 86 -8.91 4.78 -13.85
N LEU A 87 -8.92 3.44 -13.78
CA LEU A 87 -8.41 2.60 -14.86
C LEU A 87 -9.40 2.52 -16.02
N PRO A 88 -8.94 2.22 -17.25
CA PRO A 88 -9.82 1.95 -18.38
C PRO A 88 -10.88 0.86 -18.10
N SER A 89 -12.04 0.98 -18.74
CA SER A 89 -13.22 0.15 -18.48
C SER A 89 -13.01 -1.35 -18.74
N ASP A 90 -12.15 -1.70 -19.70
CA ASP A 90 -11.73 -3.06 -20.00
C ASP A 90 -10.93 -3.70 -18.85
N VAL A 91 -10.04 -2.93 -18.22
CA VAL A 91 -9.29 -3.35 -17.03
C VAL A 91 -10.21 -3.50 -15.84
N GLN A 92 -11.12 -2.55 -15.61
CA GLN A 92 -12.12 -2.64 -14.54
C GLN A 92 -13.01 -3.88 -14.69
N TYR A 93 -13.47 -4.15 -15.91
CA TYR A 93 -14.31 -5.31 -16.20
C TYR A 93 -13.59 -6.64 -15.91
N ARG A 94 -12.33 -6.77 -16.35
CA ARG A 94 -11.50 -7.96 -16.06
C ARG A 94 -11.27 -8.15 -14.55
N ASN A 95 -11.00 -7.06 -13.83
CA ASN A 95 -10.80 -7.10 -12.39
C ASN A 95 -12.10 -7.47 -11.65
N ARG A 96 -13.26 -6.99 -12.11
CA ARG A 96 -14.57 -7.34 -11.54
C ARG A 96 -14.92 -8.81 -11.73
N ILE A 97 -14.76 -9.35 -12.94
CA ILE A 97 -15.11 -10.76 -13.23
C ILE A 97 -14.34 -11.73 -12.34
N ARG A 98 -13.04 -11.49 -12.18
CA ARG A 98 -12.15 -12.38 -11.43
C ARG A 98 -12.23 -12.20 -9.91
N SER A 99 -12.92 -11.17 -9.44
CA SER A 99 -13.20 -10.95 -8.01
C SER A 99 -14.48 -11.64 -7.53
N ASN A 100 -15.30 -12.20 -8.43
CA ASN A 100 -16.67 -12.63 -8.13
C ASN A 100 -16.81 -14.13 -7.76
N TRP A 101 -15.75 -14.75 -7.24
CA TRP A 101 -15.69 -16.17 -6.86
C TRP A 101 -15.14 -16.33 -5.44
#